data_AF-A0A0T0M4U5-F1
#
_entry.id   AF-A0A0T0M4U5-F1
#
_cell.length_a   1.000
_cell.length_b   1.000
_cell.length_c   1.000
_cell.angle_alpha   90.00
_cell.angle_beta   90.00
_cell.angle_gamma   90.00
#
_symmetry.space_group_name_H-M   'P 1'
#
loop_
_entity.id
_entity.type
_entity.pdbx_description
1 polymer ?
#
loop_
_entity_poly.entity_id
_entity_poly.type
_entity_poly.pdbx_seq_one_letter_code
_entity_poly.pdbx_strand_id
1 'polypeptide(L)'
;MSLTISFMYLSETFNSTNIEIESDLFGFEICRKELWGNQKLRDLGCIIIPKLNESDLYIINDNLQTTYKDCQTILKNINEISLVTNYSAEFIEFRINNLLKFIEVAISNKHDLGINIS
;
A
#
# COMPACT_ATOMS: atom_id res chain seq x y z
N MET A 1 8.22 -14.59 5.09
CA MET A 1 7.77 -13.42 5.87
C MET A 1 6.87 -12.60 4.97
N SER A 2 5.74 -12.13 5.50
CA SER A 2 4.67 -11.46 4.77
C SER A 2 4.75 -9.95 4.98
N LEU A 3 4.40 -9.19 3.95
CA LEU A 3 4.20 -7.74 4.04
C LEU A 3 2.80 -7.47 4.56
N THR A 4 2.73 -6.75 5.66
CA THR A 4 1.49 -6.46 6.40
C THR A 4 1.04 -5.02 6.17
N ILE A 5 -0.27 -4.77 6.22
CA ILE A 5 -0.84 -3.41 6.24
C ILE A 5 -1.49 -3.21 7.61
N SER A 6 -1.14 -2.12 8.29
CA SER A 6 -1.69 -1.79 9.61
C SER A 6 -2.02 -0.30 9.72
N PHE A 7 -2.97 0.05 10.59
CA PHE A 7 -3.22 1.44 10.96
C PHE A 7 -2.23 1.91 12.01
N MET A 8 -1.86 3.19 11.95
CA MET A 8 -1.05 3.88 12.94
C MET A 8 -1.78 5.14 13.41
N TYR A 9 -1.95 5.32 14.71
CA TYR A 9 -2.51 6.56 15.25
C TYR A 9 -1.46 7.68 15.27
N LEU A 10 -1.86 8.90 14.88
CA LEU A 10 -0.96 10.05 14.78
C LEU A 10 -0.96 10.94 16.03
N SER A 11 -1.88 10.72 16.98
CA SER A 11 -1.91 11.38 18.29
C SER A 11 -1.88 10.36 19.45
N GLU A 12 -1.20 10.71 20.55
CA GLU A 12 -1.05 9.85 21.75
C GLU A 12 -2.36 9.68 22.55
N THR A 13 -3.46 10.32 22.16
CA THR A 13 -4.65 10.49 23.02
C THR A 13 -5.83 9.54 22.78
N PHE A 14 -5.73 8.58 21.86
CA PHE A 14 -6.86 7.66 21.61
C PHE A 14 -6.67 6.30 22.28
N ASN A 15 -7.48 6.07 23.32
CA ASN A 15 -7.76 4.74 23.87
C ASN A 15 -8.44 3.89 22.80
N SER A 16 -7.67 2.94 22.27
CA SER A 16 -8.08 1.60 21.82
C SER A 16 -9.55 1.44 21.43
N THR A 17 -9.88 1.86 20.21
CA THR A 17 -10.95 1.18 19.46
C THR A 17 -10.24 0.24 18.48
N ASN A 18 -10.35 -1.07 18.72
CA ASN A 18 -9.74 -2.10 17.86
C ASN A 18 -10.31 -1.97 16.44
N ILE A 19 -9.58 -1.32 15.54
CA ILE A 19 -9.76 -1.52 14.11
C ILE A 19 -8.87 -2.71 13.75
N GLU A 20 -9.34 -3.92 14.06
CA GLU A 20 -8.76 -5.12 13.46
C GLU A 20 -9.16 -5.13 11.99
N ILE A 21 -8.25 -4.65 11.16
CA ILE A 21 -8.11 -5.15 9.80
C ILE A 21 -6.67 -5.64 9.73
N GLU A 22 -6.36 -6.76 10.39
CA GLU A 22 -5.17 -7.52 10.00
C GLU A 22 -5.47 -8.11 8.63
N SER A 23 -4.90 -7.50 7.59
CA SER A 23 -4.87 -8.11 6.27
C SER A 23 -3.45 -8.61 6.04
N ASP A 24 -3.25 -9.91 6.22
CA ASP A 24 -1.99 -10.65 6.03
C ASP A 24 -1.39 -10.58 4.61
N LEU A 25 -1.85 -9.68 3.74
CA LEU A 25 -1.65 -9.83 2.30
C LEU A 25 -1.45 -8.49 1.60
N PHE A 26 -0.40 -7.74 1.93
CA PHE A 26 0.24 -6.88 0.91
C PHE A 26 1.28 -7.66 0.08
N GLY A 27 1.50 -8.94 0.41
CA GLY A 27 2.36 -9.85 -0.33
C GLY A 27 3.39 -10.50 0.58
N PHE A 28 4.48 -10.96 -0.04
CA PHE A 28 5.62 -11.54 0.66
C PHE A 28 6.78 -10.56 0.67
N GLU A 29 7.77 -10.75 1.54
CA GLU A 29 8.99 -9.93 1.54
C GLU A 29 9.66 -9.86 0.18
N ILE A 30 9.60 -10.93 -0.61
CA ILE A 30 10.17 -10.93 -1.96
C ILE A 30 9.44 -9.95 -2.90
N CYS A 31 8.13 -9.75 -2.71
CA CYS A 31 7.34 -8.78 -3.47
C CYS A 31 7.83 -7.35 -3.27
N ARG A 32 8.49 -7.04 -2.13
CA ARG A 32 9.10 -5.73 -1.87
C ARG A 32 10.01 -5.29 -3.00
N LYS A 33 10.84 -6.20 -3.51
CA LYS A 33 11.82 -5.91 -4.56
C LYS A 33 11.31 -6.26 -5.95
N GLU A 34 10.66 -7.41 -6.09
CA GLU A 34 10.30 -7.95 -7.40
C GLU A 34 9.04 -7.32 -7.98
N LEU A 35 8.10 -6.92 -7.12
CA LEU A 35 6.80 -6.37 -7.50
C LEU A 35 6.71 -4.89 -7.14
N TRP A 36 6.60 -4.57 -5.85
CA TRP A 36 6.32 -3.22 -5.37
C TRP A 36 7.47 -2.26 -5.61
N GLY A 37 8.70 -2.72 -5.51
CA GLY A 37 9.91 -1.97 -5.80
C GLY A 37 10.31 -1.92 -7.26
N ASN A 38 9.57 -2.59 -8.15
CA ASN A 38 9.95 -2.74 -9.54
C ASN A 38 10.00 -1.37 -10.25
N GLN A 39 11.05 -1.16 -11.05
CA GLN A 39 11.26 0.08 -11.79
C GLN A 39 10.05 0.47 -12.65
N LYS A 40 9.32 -0.54 -13.16
CA LYS A 40 8.11 -0.32 -13.95
C LYS A 40 7.07 0.54 -13.25
N LEU A 41 6.92 0.44 -11.93
CA LEU A 41 5.98 1.26 -11.17
C LEU A 41 6.39 2.74 -11.15
N ARG A 42 7.69 3.02 -11.03
CA ARG A 42 8.23 4.39 -11.10
C ARG A 42 8.06 4.97 -12.50
N ASP A 43 8.29 4.16 -13.53
CA ASP A 43 8.11 4.57 -14.93
C ASP A 43 6.64 4.90 -15.25
N LEU A 44 5.69 4.25 -14.57
CA LEU A 44 4.27 4.56 -14.64
C LEU A 44 3.86 5.79 -13.81
N GLY A 45 4.80 6.39 -13.07
CA GLY A 45 4.58 7.60 -12.28
C GLY A 45 4.20 7.34 -10.82
N CYS A 46 4.30 6.11 -10.31
CA CYS A 46 4.06 5.84 -8.89
C CYS A 46 5.19 6.41 -8.02
N ILE A 47 4.84 6.97 -6.85
CA ILE A 47 5.77 7.74 -6.01
C ILE A 47 6.03 7.06 -4.66
N ILE A 48 4.98 6.58 -3.99
CA ILE A 48 5.04 6.03 -2.62
C ILE A 48 5.27 4.52 -2.64
N ILE A 49 4.45 3.75 -3.37
CA ILE A 49 4.53 2.28 -3.37
C ILE A 49 5.94 1.77 -3.76
N PRO A 50 6.64 2.34 -4.77
CA PRO A 50 7.99 1.91 -5.14
C PRO A 50 9.08 2.07 -4.09
N LYS A 51 8.84 2.89 -3.07
CA LYS A 51 9.78 3.07 -1.96
C LYS A 51 9.82 1.86 -1.04
N LEU A 52 8.83 0.96 -1.12
CA LEU A 52 8.83 -0.26 -0.32
C LEU A 52 10.12 -1.08 -0.59
N ASN A 53 10.72 -1.00 -1.78
CA ASN A 53 12.01 -1.64 -2.08
C ASN A 53 13.13 -1.37 -1.06
N GLU A 54 13.11 -0.19 -0.45
CA GLU A 54 14.19 0.36 0.38
C GLU A 54 13.89 0.24 1.87
N SER A 55 12.64 0.47 2.26
CA SER A 55 12.21 0.48 3.66
C SER A 55 10.70 0.28 3.80
N ASP A 56 10.25 0.03 5.02
CA ASP A 56 8.82 0.09 5.38
C ASP A 56 8.23 1.45 5.02
N LEU A 57 6.92 1.47 4.77
CA LEU A 57 6.20 2.68 4.38
C LEU A 57 5.30 3.18 5.49
N TYR A 58 5.55 4.40 5.94
CA TYR A 58 4.68 5.15 6.84
C TYR A 58 3.95 6.24 6.05
N ILE A 59 2.65 6.03 5.83
CA ILE A 59 1.82 6.83 4.94
C ILE A 59 0.85 7.65 5.79
N ILE A 60 1.06 8.96 5.81
CA ILE A 60 0.31 9.92 6.63
C ILE A 60 -0.09 11.14 5.78
N ASN A 61 -1.16 11.85 6.17
CA ASN A 61 -1.53 13.14 5.57
C ASN A 61 -1.57 13.11 4.03
N ASP A 62 -0.87 14.04 3.37
CA ASP A 62 -0.83 14.17 1.90
C ASP A 62 -0.27 12.92 1.19
N ASN A 63 0.51 12.08 1.90
CA ASN A 63 0.96 10.82 1.35
C ASN A 63 -0.20 9.85 1.13
N LEU A 64 -1.30 9.92 1.88
CA LEU A 64 -2.49 9.07 1.66
C LEU A 64 -3.09 9.31 0.27
N GLN A 65 -3.23 10.57 -0.12
CA GLN A 65 -3.74 10.95 -1.46
C GLN A 65 -2.77 10.55 -2.57
N THR A 66 -1.47 10.62 -2.30
CA THR A 66 -0.44 10.19 -3.26
C THR A 66 -0.45 8.66 -3.42
N THR A 67 -0.54 7.90 -2.33
CA THR A 67 -0.67 6.44 -2.38
C THR A 67 -1.96 6.02 -3.05
N TYR A 68 -3.08 6.75 -2.86
CA TYR A 68 -4.31 6.48 -3.59
C TYR A 68 -4.10 6.56 -5.10
N LYS A 69 -3.39 7.60 -5.57
CA LYS A 69 -3.05 7.77 -7.00
C LYS A 69 -2.13 6.66 -7.51
N ASP A 70 -1.17 6.22 -6.71
CA ASP A 70 -0.33 5.06 -7.05
C ASP A 70 -1.21 3.82 -7.23
N CYS A 71 -2.10 3.52 -6.29
CA CYS A 71 -3.03 2.38 -6.38
C CYS A 71 -3.87 2.43 -7.66
N GLN A 72 -4.45 3.59 -7.99
CA GLN A 72 -5.22 3.77 -9.23
C GLN A 72 -4.36 3.56 -10.48
N THR A 73 -3.11 4.04 -10.46
CA THR A 73 -2.16 3.85 -11.55
C THR A 73 -1.81 2.38 -11.74
N ILE A 74 -1.63 1.63 -10.66
CA ILE A 74 -1.36 0.19 -10.69
C ILE A 74 -2.53 -0.57 -11.29
N LEU A 75 -3.75 -0.32 -10.80
CA LEU A 75 -4.96 -0.99 -11.30
C LEU A 75 -5.18 -0.71 -12.80
N LYS A 76 -4.96 0.53 -13.23
CA LYS A 76 -5.10 0.92 -14.64
C LYS A 76 -4.10 0.20 -15.57
N ASN A 77 -2.90 -0.13 -15.07
CA ASN A 77 -1.81 -0.72 -15.85
C ASN A 77 -1.50 -2.18 -15.44
N ILE A 78 -2.46 -2.85 -14.79
CA ILE A 78 -2.21 -4.12 -14.10
C ILE A 78 -1.70 -5.24 -15.00
N ASN A 79 -2.19 -5.31 -16.24
CA ASN A 79 -1.74 -6.30 -17.21
C ASN A 79 -0.27 -6.11 -17.58
N GLU A 80 0.17 -4.87 -17.75
CA GLU A 80 1.56 -4.55 -18.09
C GLU A 80 2.49 -4.88 -16.91
N ILE A 81 2.07 -4.55 -15.69
CA ILE A 81 2.83 -4.87 -14.47
C ILE A 81 2.92 -6.39 -14.28
N SER A 82 1.82 -7.10 -14.50
CA SER A 82 1.76 -8.56 -14.40
C SER A 82 2.76 -9.23 -15.35
N LEU A 83 2.84 -8.75 -16.61
CA LEU A 83 3.77 -9.27 -17.61
C LEU A 83 5.25 -9.07 -17.23
N VAL A 84 5.59 -7.93 -16.64
CA VAL A 84 7.00 -7.59 -16.31
C VAL A 84 7.45 -8.22 -15.00
N THR A 85 6.54 -8.38 -14.04
CA THR A 85 6.87 -8.85 -12.69
C THR A 85 6.63 -10.36 -12.51
N ASN A 86 5.99 -11.02 -13.47
CA ASN A 86 5.58 -12.43 -13.39
C ASN A 86 4.57 -12.76 -12.27
N TYR A 87 4.01 -11.75 -11.60
CA TYR A 87 2.88 -11.91 -10.67
C TYR A 87 1.57 -11.84 -11.45
N SER A 88 0.57 -12.64 -11.08
CA SER A 88 -0.72 -12.59 -11.76
C SER A 88 -1.44 -11.26 -11.50
N ALA A 89 -2.22 -10.78 -12.48
CA ALA A 89 -3.02 -9.57 -12.31
C ALA A 89 -3.96 -9.68 -11.10
N GLU A 90 -4.62 -10.82 -10.90
CA GLU A 90 -5.48 -11.08 -9.74
C GLU A 90 -4.73 -10.95 -8.41
N PHE A 91 -3.49 -11.44 -8.35
CA PHE A 91 -2.64 -11.31 -7.16
C PHE A 91 -2.36 -9.84 -6.85
N ILE A 92 -2.01 -9.04 -7.86
CA ILE A 92 -1.72 -7.61 -7.71
C ILE A 92 -2.99 -6.85 -7.31
N GLU A 93 -4.10 -7.11 -8.00
CA GLU A 93 -5.39 -6.44 -7.81
C GLU A 93 -5.89 -6.60 -6.39
N PHE A 94 -5.89 -7.84 -5.88
CA PHE A 94 -6.34 -8.15 -4.54
C PHE A 94 -5.59 -7.31 -3.47
N ARG A 95 -4.27 -7.20 -3.62
CA ARG A 95 -3.39 -6.47 -2.68
C ARG A 95 -3.62 -4.96 -2.74
N ILE A 96 -3.75 -4.42 -3.94
CA ILE A 96 -4.01 -3.00 -4.13
C ILE A 96 -5.41 -2.61 -3.63
N ASN A 97 -6.41 -3.44 -3.89
CA ASN A 97 -7.77 -3.22 -3.37
C ASN A 97 -7.82 -3.31 -1.84
N ASN A 98 -6.99 -4.15 -1.21
CA ASN A 98 -6.86 -4.15 0.24
C ASN A 98 -6.25 -2.83 0.74
N LEU A 99 -5.14 -2.37 0.15
CA LEU A 99 -4.54 -1.09 0.53
C LEU A 99 -5.50 0.09 0.34
N LEU A 100 -6.30 0.10 -0.74
CA LEU A 100 -7.30 1.14 -0.98
C LEU A 100 -8.34 1.24 0.15
N LYS A 101 -8.82 0.11 0.69
CA LYS A 101 -9.73 0.11 1.84
C LYS A 101 -9.12 0.79 3.06
N PHE A 102 -7.83 0.56 3.33
CA PHE A 102 -7.13 1.24 4.43
C PHE A 102 -7.01 2.74 4.17
N ILE A 103 -6.67 3.13 2.94
CA ILE A 103 -6.56 4.54 2.55
C ILE A 103 -7.89 5.26 2.73
N GLU A 104 -9.00 4.66 2.32
CA GLU A 104 -10.35 5.22 2.47
C GLU A 104 -10.71 5.43 3.95
N VAL A 105 -10.41 4.46 4.81
CA VAL A 105 -10.62 4.58 6.26
C VAL A 105 -9.73 5.67 6.84
N ALA A 106 -8.44 5.71 6.50
CA ALA A 106 -7.51 6.71 7.02
C ALA A 106 -7.91 8.14 6.60
N ILE A 107 -8.31 8.35 5.35
CA ILE A 107 -8.80 9.65 4.85
C ILE A 107 -10.08 10.08 5.57
N SER A 108 -11.01 9.15 5.82
CA SER A 108 -12.29 9.46 6.46
C SER A 108 -12.14 9.89 7.94
N ASN A 109 -11.05 9.48 8.60
CA ASN A 109 -10.76 9.78 10.01
C ASN A 109 -9.99 11.11 10.21
N LYS A 110 -10.11 12.08 9.29
CA LYS A 110 -9.71 13.49 9.47
C LYS A 110 -8.31 13.71 10.08
N HIS A 111 -7.30 12.96 9.63
CA HIS A 111 -5.87 13.07 10.03
C HIS A 111 -5.45 12.42 11.35
N ASP A 112 -6.30 11.62 12.00
CA ASP A 112 -5.88 10.88 13.20
C ASP A 112 -5.22 9.53 12.90
N LEU A 113 -5.35 9.05 11.65
CA LEU A 113 -4.86 7.75 11.20
C LEU A 113 -3.88 7.86 10.03
N GLY A 114 -2.77 7.14 10.17
CA GLY A 114 -1.84 6.77 9.11
C GLY A 114 -1.88 5.27 8.81
N ILE A 115 -1.10 4.86 7.82
CA ILE A 115 -0.96 3.46 7.40
C ILE A 115 0.52 3.08 7.47
N ASN A 116 0.82 1.91 8.01
CA ASN A 116 2.13 1.28 7.95
C ASN A 116 2.09 0.05 7.04
N ILE A 117 3.10 -0.09 6.17
CA ILE A 117 3.37 -1.29 5.37
C ILE A 117 4.76 -1.81 5.72
N SER A 118 4.82 -2.96 6.39
CA SER A 118 6.05 -3.60 6.88
C SER A 118 6.03 -5.10 6.70
#